data_AF-A0A534TDM0-F1
#
_entry.id   AF-A0A534TDM0-F1
#
_cell.length_a   1.000
_cell.length_b   1.000
_cell.length_c   1.000
_cell.angle_alpha   90.00
_cell.angle_beta   90.00
_cell.angle_gamma   90.00
#
_symmetry.space_group_name_H-M   'P 1'
#
loop_
_entity.id
_entity.type
_entity.pdbx_description
1 polymer ?
#
loop_
_entity_poly.entity_id
_entity_poly.type
_entity_poly.pdbx_seq_one_letter_code
_entity_poly.pdbx_strand_id
1 'polypeptide(L)'
;MIPLRDTIPSRRTPVVNHAIIAANVLVFLYELSLGRRFDAFLYTYGLVPRDFALTRLVTSTFLHGGWLHLLGNMLYLYIFGDNVEDRLGHVRYLVFYLLCGMAA
;
A
#
# COMPACT_ATOMS: atom_id res chain seq x y z
N MET A 1 6.61 -3.17 19.78
CA MET A 1 6.63 -4.64 19.61
C MET A 1 6.52 -4.92 18.11
N ILE A 2 7.42 -5.71 17.53
CA ILE A 2 7.36 -6.07 16.10
C ILE A 2 6.49 -7.32 15.96
N PRO A 3 5.36 -7.28 15.23
CA PRO A 3 4.56 -8.47 14.97
C PRO A 3 5.31 -9.40 14.02
N LEU A 4 5.35 -10.70 14.33
CA LEU A 4 6.02 -11.70 13.50
C LEU A 4 5.03 -12.65 12.80
N ARG A 5 3.85 -12.82 13.40
CA ARG A 5 2.75 -13.65 12.89
C ARG A 5 1.47 -13.32 13.65
N ASP A 6 0.33 -13.65 13.06
CA ASP A 6 -0.95 -13.74 13.75
C ASP A 6 -1.28 -15.20 14.13
N THR A 7 -2.44 -15.42 14.77
CA THR A 7 -2.93 -16.74 15.19
C THR A 7 -4.25 -17.13 14.53
N ILE A 8 -4.75 -16.32 13.60
CA ILE A 8 -6.04 -16.49 12.94
C ILE A 8 -5.79 -17.08 11.55
N PRO A 9 -6.15 -18.35 11.30
CA PRO A 9 -5.96 -18.93 9.98
C PRO A 9 -6.94 -18.29 8.98
N SER A 10 -6.40 -17.78 7.86
CA SER A 10 -7.21 -17.37 6.71
C SER A 10 -7.75 -18.59 5.96
N ARG A 11 -9.03 -18.55 5.57
CA ARG A 11 -9.70 -19.66 4.86
C ARG A 11 -9.67 -19.49 3.33
N ARG A 12 -9.41 -18.30 2.83
CA ARG A 12 -9.36 -17.95 1.40
C ARG A 12 -7.98 -17.47 1.01
N THR A 13 -7.60 -17.71 -0.24
CA THR A 13 -6.38 -17.13 -0.79
C THR A 13 -6.54 -15.60 -0.87
N PRO A 14 -5.69 -14.81 -0.20
CA PRO A 14 -5.86 -13.35 -0.12
C PRO A 14 -5.26 -12.68 -1.36
N VAL A 15 -5.88 -12.90 -2.51
CA VAL A 15 -5.35 -12.48 -3.82
C VAL A 15 -5.24 -10.96 -3.95
N VAL A 16 -6.14 -10.20 -3.33
CA VAL A 16 -6.11 -8.74 -3.39
C VAL A 16 -5.00 -8.20 -2.51
N ASN A 17 -4.81 -8.73 -1.30
CA ASN A 17 -3.71 -8.36 -0.43
C ASN A 17 -2.35 -8.62 -1.10
N HIS A 18 -2.18 -9.80 -1.71
CA HIS A 18 -0.97 -10.09 -2.47
C HIS A 18 -0.77 -9.12 -3.65
N ALA A 19 -1.83 -8.77 -4.37
CA ALA A 19 -1.76 -7.80 -5.46
C ALA A 19 -1.38 -6.39 -4.97
N ILE A 20 -1.91 -5.96 -3.82
CA ILE A 20 -1.57 -4.68 -3.18
C ILE A 20 -0.11 -4.69 -2.73
N ILE A 21 0.37 -5.76 -2.10
CA ILE A 21 1.77 -5.91 -1.69
C ILE A 21 2.67 -5.84 -2.94
N ALA A 22 2.35 -6.59 -3.99
CA ALA A 22 3.09 -6.58 -5.24
C ALA A 22 3.12 -5.18 -5.87
N ALA A 23 1.98 -4.48 -5.92
CA ALA A 23 1.89 -3.12 -6.46
C ALA A 23 2.78 -2.14 -5.69
N ASN A 24 2.74 -2.16 -4.34
CA ASN A 24 3.59 -1.32 -3.51
C ASN A 24 5.08 -1.58 -3.74
N VAL A 25 5.47 -2.85 -3.79
CA VAL A 25 6.87 -3.24 -4.06
C VAL A 25 7.30 -2.80 -5.47
N LEU A 26 6.46 -3.01 -6.49
CA LEU A 26 6.78 -2.61 -7.86
C LEU A 26 6.90 -1.09 -8.02
N VAL A 27 6.00 -0.33 -7.41
CA VAL A 27 6.07 1.14 -7.40
C VAL A 27 7.35 1.60 -6.69
N PHE A 28 7.69 1.02 -5.55
CA PHE A 28 8.93 1.39 -4.86
C PHE A 28 10.20 1.02 -5.63
N LEU A 29 10.25 -0.15 -6.27
CA LEU A 29 11.36 -0.51 -7.15
C LEU A 29 11.47 0.46 -8.33
N TYR A 30 10.34 0.93 -8.85
CA TYR A 30 10.31 1.98 -9.86
C TYR A 30 10.84 3.30 -9.29
N GLU A 31 10.42 3.72 -8.09
CA GLU A 31 10.94 4.91 -7.40
C GLU A 31 12.47 4.89 -7.29
N LEU A 32 13.05 3.76 -6.89
CA LEU A 32 14.51 3.57 -6.81
C LEU A 32 15.21 3.67 -8.17
N SER A 33 14.55 3.29 -9.26
CA SER A 33 15.11 3.33 -10.61
C SER A 33 15.19 4.75 -11.21
N LEU A 34 14.46 5.72 -10.64
CA LEU A 34 14.28 7.04 -11.26
C LEU A 34 15.48 7.99 -11.10
N GLY A 35 16.32 7.79 -10.09
CA GLY A 35 17.45 8.69 -9.80
C GLY A 35 17.00 10.15 -9.73
N ARG A 36 17.55 11.02 -10.60
CA ARG A 36 17.22 12.46 -10.65
C ARG A 36 15.76 12.77 -11.03
N ARG A 37 15.02 11.80 -11.59
CA ARG A 37 13.60 11.97 -11.96
C ARG A 37 12.65 11.71 -10.79
N PHE A 38 13.18 11.27 -9.65
CA PHE A 38 12.39 10.93 -8.46
C PHE A 38 11.55 12.11 -7.98
N ASP A 39 12.13 13.30 -7.88
CA ASP A 39 11.39 14.49 -7.43
C ASP A 39 10.19 14.80 -8.34
N ALA A 40 10.39 14.79 -9.66
CA ALA A 40 9.32 15.03 -10.62
C ALA A 40 8.20 13.98 -10.54
N PHE A 41 8.57 12.71 -10.30
CA PHE A 41 7.62 11.62 -10.08
C PHE A 41 6.80 11.84 -8.80
N LEU A 42 7.46 12.18 -7.69
CA LEU A 42 6.78 12.51 -6.43
C LEU A 42 5.85 13.72 -6.59
N TYR A 43 6.28 14.78 -7.29
CA TYR A 43 5.42 15.92 -7.57
C TYR A 43 4.20 15.57 -8.44
N THR A 44 4.30 14.52 -9.26
CA THR A 44 3.22 14.10 -10.16
C THR A 44 2.19 13.21 -9.45
N TYR A 45 2.66 12.24 -8.67
CA TYR A 45 1.84 11.18 -8.07
C TYR A 45 1.63 11.31 -6.56
N GLY A 46 2.43 12.14 -5.89
CA GLY A 46 2.27 12.46 -4.48
C GLY A 46 1.17 13.50 -4.25
N LEU A 47 0.61 13.49 -3.04
CA LEU A 47 -0.39 14.47 -2.64
C LEU A 47 0.30 15.78 -2.24
N VAL A 48 0.05 16.84 -3.01
CA VAL A 48 0.49 18.20 -2.69
C VAL A 48 -0.76 19.02 -2.31
N PRO A 49 -0.88 19.54 -1.07
CA PRO A 49 -2.10 20.22 -0.62
C PRO A 49 -2.55 21.40 -1.50
N ARG A 50 -1.59 22.09 -2.14
CA ARG A 50 -1.88 23.19 -3.06
C ARG A 50 -2.53 22.72 -4.37
N ASP A 51 -2.17 21.53 -4.85
CA ASP A 51 -2.60 20.97 -6.14
C ASP A 51 -3.36 19.66 -5.90
N PHE A 52 -4.38 19.75 -5.06
CA PHE A 52 -5.19 18.59 -4.66
C PHE A 52 -5.88 17.97 -5.86
N ALA A 53 -5.74 16.65 -5.99
CA ALA A 53 -6.47 15.84 -6.97
C ALA A 53 -6.78 14.48 -6.37
N LEU A 54 -8.00 13.97 -6.61
CA LEU A 54 -8.40 12.66 -6.10
C LEU A 54 -7.50 11.54 -6.63
N THR A 55 -7.04 11.66 -7.88
CA THR A 55 -6.05 10.75 -8.47
C THR A 55 -4.76 10.73 -7.68
N ARG A 56 -4.26 11.90 -7.23
CA ARG A 56 -3.06 12.03 -6.39
C ARG A 56 -3.27 11.46 -5.00
N LEU A 57 -4.47 11.64 -4.43
CA LEU A 57 -4.83 11.04 -3.14
C LEU A 57 -4.78 9.52 -3.19
N VAL A 58 -5.22 8.92 -4.30
CA VAL A 58 -5.13 7.47 -4.52
C VAL A 58 -3.70 7.03 -4.84
N THR A 59 -2.99 7.71 -5.73
CA THR A 59 -1.63 7.27 -6.11
C THR A 59 -0.64 7.45 -4.96
N SER A 60 -0.84 8.44 -4.08
CA SER A 60 0.02 8.64 -2.92
C SER A 60 -0.02 7.48 -1.93
N THR A 61 -1.10 6.68 -1.90
CA THR A 61 -1.18 5.52 -1.00
C THR A 61 -0.19 4.41 -1.33
N PHE A 62 0.45 4.47 -2.52
CA PHE A 62 1.42 3.47 -2.98
C PHE A 62 2.88 3.96 -2.94
N LEU A 63 3.11 5.25 -2.69
CA LEU A 63 4.45 5.83 -2.67
C LEU A 63 5.13 5.58 -1.33
N HIS A 64 6.44 5.31 -1.35
CA HIS A 64 7.19 5.00 -0.13
C HIS A 64 8.48 5.81 -0.03
N GLY A 65 8.61 6.62 1.03
CA GLY A 65 9.81 7.41 1.31
C GLY A 65 11.07 6.65 1.74
N GLY A 66 11.09 5.31 1.67
CA GLY A 66 12.29 4.51 1.95
C GLY A 66 12.01 3.07 2.41
N TRP A 67 13.08 2.28 2.53
CA TRP A 67 13.02 0.86 2.86
C TRP A 67 12.28 0.56 4.17
N LEU A 68 12.56 1.29 5.24
CA LEU A 68 11.90 1.06 6.52
C LEU A 68 10.38 1.31 6.44
N HIS A 69 9.98 2.33 5.68
CA HIS A 69 8.56 2.64 5.46
C HIS A 69 7.87 1.52 4.68
N LEU A 70 8.47 1.07 3.57
CA LEU A 70 7.94 -0.04 2.78
C LEU A 70 7.87 -1.34 3.59
N LEU A 71 8.99 -1.78 4.18
CA LEU A 71 9.05 -3.04 4.91
C LEU A 71 8.10 -3.05 6.11
N GLY A 72 7.95 -1.91 6.79
CA GLY A 72 6.94 -1.72 7.83
C GLY A 72 5.53 -1.98 7.30
N ASN A 73 5.11 -1.27 6.25
CA ASN A 73 3.76 -1.44 5.67
C ASN A 73 3.53 -2.87 5.16
N MET A 74 4.51 -3.47 4.47
CA MET A 74 4.38 -4.82 3.94
C MET A 74 4.30 -5.87 5.04
N LEU A 75 4.99 -5.68 6.17
CA LEU A 75 4.88 -6.55 7.35
C LEU A 75 3.44 -6.55 7.88
N TYR A 76 2.82 -5.38 8.01
CA TYR A 76 1.42 -5.29 8.48
C TYR A 76 0.43 -5.87 7.47
N LEU A 77 0.60 -5.59 6.18
CA LEU A 77 -0.25 -6.20 5.14
C LEU A 77 -0.09 -7.71 5.08
N TYR A 78 1.12 -8.23 5.25
CA TYR A 78 1.39 -9.66 5.23
C TYR A 78 0.80 -10.39 6.44
N ILE A 79 0.88 -9.80 7.64
CA ILE A 79 0.39 -10.43 8.88
C ILE A 79 -1.12 -10.25 9.10
N PHE A 80 -1.70 -9.12 8.65
CA PHE A 80 -3.09 -8.79 8.97
C PHE A 80 -3.99 -8.68 7.75
N GLY A 81 -3.43 -8.41 6.56
CA GLY A 81 -4.22 -8.14 5.36
C GLY A 81 -5.03 -9.33 4.90
N ASP A 82 -4.50 -10.55 5.02
CA ASP A 82 -5.19 -11.79 4.68
C ASP A 82 -6.43 -12.03 5.55
N ASN A 83 -6.33 -11.76 6.85
CA ASN A 83 -7.38 -11.89 7.84
C ASN A 83 -8.51 -10.89 7.66
N VAL A 84 -8.19 -9.69 7.15
CA VAL A 84 -9.19 -8.67 6.81
C VAL A 84 -9.86 -9.03 5.48
N GLU A 85 -9.09 -9.47 4.48
CA GLU A 85 -9.61 -9.91 3.19
C GLU A 85 -10.54 -11.12 3.32
N ASP A 86 -10.20 -12.11 4.15
CA ASP A 86 -11.04 -13.29 4.40
C ASP A 86 -12.39 -12.89 5.02
N ARG A 87 -12.40 -11.89 5.92
CA ARG A 87 -13.62 -11.39 6.58
C ARG A 87 -14.49 -10.51 5.70
N LEU A 88 -13.88 -9.63 4.90
CA LEU A 88 -14.63 -8.67 4.07
C LEU A 88 -14.97 -9.23 2.68
N GLY A 89 -14.16 -10.15 2.17
CA GLY A 89 -14.11 -10.54 0.76
C GLY A 89 -13.31 -9.56 -0.09
N HIS A 90 -12.82 -10.04 -1.24
CA HIS A 90 -11.89 -9.35 -2.15
C HIS A 90 -12.27 -7.89 -2.46
N VAL A 91 -13.51 -7.66 -2.94
CA VAL A 91 -13.94 -6.32 -3.40
C VAL A 91 -14.05 -5.33 -2.25
N ARG A 92 -14.68 -5.75 -1.13
CA ARG A 92 -14.86 -4.89 0.04
C ARG A 92 -13.53 -4.59 0.72
N TYR A 93 -12.61 -5.55 0.73
CA TYR A 93 -11.25 -5.34 1.19
C TYR A 93 -10.50 -4.30 0.34
N LEU A 94 -10.58 -4.39 -1.00
CA LEU A 94 -9.95 -3.39 -1.88
C LEU A 94 -10.50 -1.98 -1.61
N VAL A 95 -11.82 -1.83 -1.56
CA VAL A 95 -12.46 -0.53 -1.28
C VAL A 95 -12.06 -0.02 0.10
N PHE A 96 -12.06 -0.90 1.12
CA PHE A 96 -11.64 -0.56 2.47
C PHE A 96 -10.19 -0.06 2.50
N TYR A 97 -9.27 -0.79 1.86
CA TYR A 97 -7.86 -0.39 1.77
C TYR A 97 -7.69 1.00 1.15
N LEU A 98 -8.35 1.25 0.02
CA LEU A 98 -8.27 2.55 -0.66
C LEU A 98 -8.87 3.68 0.18
N LEU A 99 -10.02 3.47 0.82
CA LEU A 99 -10.64 4.48 1.70
C LEU A 99 -9.76 4.80 2.91
N CYS A 100 -9.17 3.79 3.54
CA CYS A 100 -8.24 4.00 4.65
C CYS A 100 -6.97 4.74 4.20
N GLY A 101 -6.39 4.35 3.06
CA GLY A 101 -5.20 5.00 2.52
C GLY A 101 -5.45 6.47 2.16
N MET A 102 -6.63 6.80 1.64
CA MET A 102 -7.01 8.19 1.33
C MET A 102 -7.32 9.03 2.58
N ALA A 103 -7.54 8.42 3.74
CA ALA A 103 -7.90 9.10 4.99
C ALA A 103 -6.74 9.23 6.00
N ALA A 104 -5.59 8.62 5.72
CA ALA A 104 -4.39 8.63 6.55
C ALA A 104 -3.61 9.96 6.43
#